data_AF-A0A0S8CUR9-F1
#
_entry.id   AF-A0A0S8CUR9-F1
#
_cell.length_a   1.000
_cell.length_b   1.000
_cell.length_c   1.000
_cell.angle_alpha   90.00
_cell.angle_beta   90.00
_cell.angle_gamma   90.00
#
_symmetry.space_group_name_H-M   'P 1'
#
loop_
_entity.id
_entity.type
_entity.pdbx_description
1 polymer ?
#
loop_
_entity_poly.entity_id
_entity_poly.type
_entity_poly.pdbx_seq_one_letter_code
_entity_poly.pdbx_strand_id
1 'polypeptide(L)'
;MVANVSADIVNIEDEMKKSYLEYSMSVIVGRALPDIRDGLKPVHRRVLYSMHEMKNYYNRPFKKSARVVGDVIGKYHPHGDAAVYDTIVRLAQDFSMRYRLVDGQGNFGSVDGDPPAAMRYTEVRMTRLAQDFLSDIEKETVDFNTNYDDSLSEPSILPTTIPNLLINGSSGIAVGMATNIPPHNISEVCDAIIRVIDQPDVGLEELIGLVPAPDFPTAGFILGRKGVYEAYKTGKGIIKIRARAFVEKVGKRRERIVISEIPYQVNKTKLLEKIAELVREKKVEGISDIRDESDKDGMRIVLDVRGDGKPLVILNRLYKFTQMEI
;
A
#
# COMPACT_ATOMS: atom_id res chain seq x y z
N MET A 1 51.64 13.87 -28.74
CA MET A 1 51.50 14.33 -27.34
C MET A 1 50.39 13.52 -26.71
N VAL A 2 50.73 12.57 -25.85
CA VAL A 2 49.73 11.84 -25.08
C VAL A 2 49.37 12.76 -23.91
N ALA A 3 48.13 13.20 -23.84
CA ALA A 3 47.65 14.02 -22.73
C ALA A 3 47.85 13.22 -21.43
N ASN A 4 48.60 13.77 -20.49
CA ASN A 4 48.67 13.26 -19.13
C ASN A 4 47.26 13.29 -18.55
N VAL A 5 46.60 12.13 -18.52
CA VAL A 5 45.44 11.94 -17.65
C VAL A 5 46.00 11.93 -16.25
N SER A 6 45.90 13.05 -15.52
CA SER A 6 46.15 13.02 -14.09
C SER A 6 45.06 12.17 -13.48
N ALA A 7 45.38 10.94 -13.12
CA ALA A 7 44.48 10.14 -12.31
C ALA A 7 44.41 10.81 -10.95
N ASP A 8 43.27 11.45 -10.65
CA ASP A 8 43.00 11.96 -9.31
C ASP A 8 43.05 10.77 -8.35
N ILE A 9 44.06 10.75 -7.48
CA ILE A 9 44.20 9.73 -6.45
C ILE A 9 43.19 10.08 -5.37
N VAL A 10 42.15 9.26 -5.23
CA VAL A 10 41.12 9.43 -4.20
C VAL A 10 41.36 8.44 -3.06
N ASN A 11 41.27 8.90 -1.82
CA ASN A 11 41.31 8.02 -0.66
C ASN A 11 40.04 7.16 -0.62
N ILE A 12 40.20 5.84 -0.52
CA ILE A 12 39.08 4.89 -0.50
C ILE A 12 38.09 5.17 0.63
N GLU A 13 38.55 5.59 1.82
CA GLU A 13 37.65 5.87 2.94
C GLU A 13 36.78 7.10 2.68
N ASP A 14 37.36 8.14 2.08
CA ASP A 14 36.66 9.39 1.76
C ASP A 14 35.67 9.15 0.61
N GLU A 15 36.09 8.42 -0.42
CA GLU A 15 35.22 8.05 -1.54
C GLU A 15 34.05 7.18 -1.07
N MET A 16 34.31 6.16 -0.24
CA MET A 16 33.25 5.32 0.31
C MET A 16 32.28 6.12 1.18
N LYS A 17 32.76 7.01 2.05
CA LYS A 17 31.88 7.86 2.87
C LYS A 17 31.02 8.77 2.00
N LYS A 18 31.62 9.45 1.01
CA LYS A 18 30.92 10.36 0.10
C LYS A 18 29.87 9.61 -0.72
N SER A 19 30.28 8.57 -1.46
CA SER A 19 29.38 7.77 -2.29
C SER A 19 28.23 7.14 -1.47
N TYR A 20 28.53 6.63 -0.27
CA TYR A 20 27.51 6.07 0.61
C TYR A 20 26.52 7.13 1.12
N LEU A 21 27.00 8.31 1.53
CA LEU A 21 26.14 9.40 2.00
C LEU A 21 25.25 9.96 0.89
N GLU A 22 25.81 10.18 -0.30
CA GLU A 22 25.04 10.65 -1.47
C GLU A 22 23.93 9.67 -1.85
N TYR A 23 24.25 8.37 -1.92
CA TYR A 23 23.26 7.33 -2.16
C TYR A 23 22.21 7.27 -1.03
N SER A 24 22.64 7.31 0.22
CA SER A 24 21.75 7.23 1.38
C SER A 24 20.75 8.38 1.39
N MET A 25 21.22 9.61 1.19
CA MET A 25 20.37 10.80 1.12
C MET A 25 19.41 10.75 -0.07
N SER A 26 19.88 10.31 -1.25
CA SER A 26 19.05 10.13 -2.43
C SER A 26 17.91 9.13 -2.18
N VAL A 27 18.18 8.02 -1.51
CA VAL A 27 17.16 7.01 -1.20
C VAL A 27 16.18 7.50 -0.13
N ILE A 28 16.66 8.16 0.93
CA ILE A 28 15.82 8.65 2.04
C ILE A 28 14.86 9.74 1.55
N VAL A 29 15.38 10.76 0.87
CA VAL A 29 14.60 11.95 0.46
C VAL A 29 13.91 11.74 -0.89
N GLY A 30 14.60 11.12 -1.84
CA GLY A 30 14.17 11.05 -3.24
C GLY A 30 13.43 9.78 -3.64
N ARG A 31 13.22 8.81 -2.74
CA ARG A 31 12.66 7.51 -3.13
C ARG A 31 11.76 6.83 -2.11
N ALA A 32 12.31 6.47 -0.96
CA ALA A 32 11.74 5.41 -0.14
C ALA A 32 10.65 5.87 0.83
N LEU A 33 10.72 7.12 1.30
CA LEU A 33 9.84 7.67 2.33
C LEU A 33 8.83 8.67 1.71
N PRO A 34 7.58 8.73 2.22
CA PRO A 34 6.62 9.73 1.80
C PRO A 34 6.96 11.10 2.42
N ASP A 35 6.49 12.18 1.79
CA ASP A 35 6.39 13.48 2.47
C ASP A 35 5.21 13.45 3.46
N ILE A 36 5.36 14.08 4.63
CA ILE A 36 4.31 14.07 5.66
C ILE A 36 3.05 14.84 5.23
N ARG A 37 3.21 15.87 4.38
CA ARG A 37 2.16 16.82 4.01
C ARG A 37 1.16 16.21 3.02
N ASP A 38 1.65 15.50 2.00
CA ASP A 38 0.80 14.87 0.99
C ASP A 38 0.78 13.33 1.08
N GLY A 39 1.62 12.71 1.90
CA GLY A 39 1.68 11.27 2.04
C GLY A 39 2.25 10.53 0.82
N LEU A 40 2.83 11.25 -0.15
CA LEU A 40 3.31 10.68 -1.41
C LEU A 40 4.83 10.57 -1.46
N LYS A 41 5.29 9.48 -2.08
CA LYS A 41 6.69 9.34 -2.51
C LYS A 41 6.87 10.06 -3.85
N PRO A 42 8.10 10.42 -4.23
CA PRO A 42 8.34 11.16 -5.48
C PRO A 42 7.75 10.50 -6.73
N VAL A 43 7.86 9.16 -6.86
CA VAL A 43 7.26 8.45 -8.00
C VAL A 43 5.73 8.54 -8.03
N HIS A 44 5.05 8.50 -6.87
CA HIS A 44 3.60 8.66 -6.80
C HIS A 44 3.20 10.08 -7.25
N ARG A 45 3.90 11.10 -6.75
CA ARG A 45 3.66 12.52 -7.07
C ARG A 45 3.82 12.79 -8.57
N ARG A 46 4.91 12.31 -9.15
CA ARG A 46 5.22 12.46 -10.59
C ARG A 46 4.19 11.75 -11.47
N VAL A 47 3.69 10.58 -11.06
CA VAL A 47 2.60 9.90 -11.76
C VAL A 47 1.34 10.76 -11.77
N LEU A 48 0.88 11.24 -10.60
CA LEU A 48 -0.35 12.02 -10.51
C LEU A 48 -0.23 13.38 -11.21
N TYR A 49 0.92 14.05 -11.08
CA TYR A 49 1.20 15.31 -11.76
C TYR A 49 1.24 15.15 -13.28
N SER A 50 1.93 14.14 -13.79
CA SER A 50 1.93 13.83 -15.23
C SER A 50 0.52 13.51 -15.76
N MET A 51 -0.27 12.75 -14.99
CA MET A 51 -1.67 12.50 -15.35
C MET A 51 -2.51 13.78 -15.38
N HIS A 52 -2.25 14.72 -14.47
CA HIS A 52 -2.91 16.04 -14.44
C HIS A 52 -2.55 16.90 -15.66
N GLU A 53 -1.27 17.01 -15.99
CA GLU A 53 -0.76 17.71 -17.18
C GLU A 53 -1.38 17.16 -18.47
N MET A 54 -1.55 15.84 -18.53
CA MET A 54 -2.22 15.17 -19.64
C MET A 54 -3.74 15.37 -19.65
N LYS A 55 -4.33 16.05 -18.68
CA LYS A 55 -5.79 16.17 -18.46
C LYS A 55 -6.47 14.81 -18.34
N ASN A 56 -5.80 13.82 -17.73
CA ASN A 56 -6.28 12.45 -17.54
C ASN A 56 -7.21 12.34 -16.31
N TYR A 57 -8.25 13.17 -16.31
CA TYR A 57 -9.20 13.40 -15.23
C TYR A 57 -10.22 12.26 -15.06
N TYR A 58 -10.85 12.19 -13.88
CA TYR A 58 -11.81 11.12 -13.55
C TYR A 58 -13.01 11.08 -14.49
N ASN A 59 -13.39 12.22 -15.08
CA ASN A 59 -14.53 12.38 -15.97
C ASN A 59 -14.17 12.25 -17.47
N ARG A 60 -12.94 11.83 -17.78
CA ARG A 60 -12.47 11.61 -19.15
C ARG A 60 -12.35 10.11 -19.44
N PRO A 61 -12.30 9.71 -20.73
CA PRO A 61 -11.97 8.35 -21.11
C PRO A 61 -10.59 7.93 -20.58
N PHE A 62 -10.43 6.64 -20.30
CA PHE A 62 -9.14 6.09 -19.89
C PHE A 62 -8.07 6.29 -20.96
N LYS A 63 -6.80 6.39 -20.54
CA LYS A 63 -5.64 6.44 -21.42
C LYS A 63 -4.78 5.21 -21.24
N LYS A 64 -4.17 4.70 -22.31
CA LYS A 64 -3.21 3.58 -22.23
C LYS A 64 -2.15 3.83 -21.16
N SER A 65 -1.93 2.86 -20.28
CA SER A 65 -0.96 2.97 -19.19
C SER A 65 0.44 3.27 -19.72
N ALA A 66 0.84 2.61 -20.82
CA ALA A 66 2.11 2.87 -21.49
C ALA A 66 2.33 4.34 -21.88
N ARG A 67 1.26 5.07 -22.23
CA ARG A 67 1.34 6.50 -22.55
C ARG A 67 1.65 7.33 -21.30
N VAL A 68 0.98 7.04 -20.19
CA VAL A 68 1.22 7.73 -18.91
C VAL A 68 2.62 7.43 -18.40
N VAL A 69 3.04 6.16 -18.44
CA VAL A 69 4.40 5.74 -18.06
C VAL A 69 5.45 6.48 -18.88
N GLY A 70 5.28 6.54 -20.21
CA GLY A 70 6.19 7.24 -21.12
C GLY A 70 6.34 8.73 -20.79
N ASP A 71 5.23 9.44 -20.54
CA ASP A 71 5.26 10.85 -20.14
C ASP A 71 5.96 11.05 -18.78
N VAL A 72 5.72 10.16 -17.80
CA VAL A 72 6.35 10.25 -16.48
C VAL A 72 7.86 10.06 -16.58
N ILE A 73 8.34 9.04 -17.28
CA ILE A 73 9.79 8.78 -17.38
C ILE A 73 10.51 9.82 -18.24
N GLY A 74 9.85 10.31 -19.28
CA GLY A 74 10.43 11.29 -20.20
C GLY A 74 10.49 12.71 -19.64
N LYS A 75 9.66 13.04 -18.65
CA LYS A 75 9.58 14.41 -18.10
C LYS A 75 10.07 14.53 -16.66
N TYR A 76 9.81 13.55 -15.80
CA TYR A 76 9.93 13.75 -14.35
C TYR A 76 10.69 12.62 -13.63
N HIS A 77 10.64 11.37 -14.09
CA HIS A 77 11.15 10.23 -13.33
C HIS A 77 12.23 9.44 -14.10
N PRO A 78 13.53 9.75 -13.92
CA PRO A 78 14.64 9.15 -14.68
C PRO A 78 15.00 7.74 -14.19
N HIS A 79 14.01 6.86 -14.09
CA HIS A 79 14.11 5.47 -13.67
C HIS A 79 13.31 4.57 -14.61
N GLY A 80 13.43 3.25 -14.44
CA GLY A 80 12.80 2.26 -15.31
C GLY A 80 11.28 2.41 -15.39
N ASP A 81 10.73 2.17 -16.58
CA ASP A 81 9.31 2.16 -16.90
C ASP A 81 8.52 1.18 -16.01
N ALA A 82 9.12 0.02 -15.71
CA ALA A 82 8.53 -0.97 -14.81
C ALA A 82 8.21 -0.40 -13.42
N ALA A 83 9.12 0.38 -12.82
CA ALA A 83 8.91 0.96 -11.47
C ALA A 83 7.75 1.97 -11.45
N VAL A 84 7.60 2.75 -12.53
CA VAL A 84 6.48 3.68 -12.71
C VAL A 84 5.18 2.91 -12.94
N TYR A 85 5.21 1.86 -13.76
CA TYR A 85 4.02 1.07 -14.01
C TYR A 85 3.55 0.32 -12.76
N ASP A 86 4.45 -0.30 -12.00
CA ASP A 86 4.13 -0.96 -10.73
C ASP A 86 3.55 0.02 -9.71
N THR A 87 4.05 1.26 -9.71
CA THR A 87 3.47 2.36 -8.93
C THR A 87 2.01 2.62 -9.35
N ILE A 88 1.76 2.82 -10.64
CA ILE A 88 0.41 3.04 -11.17
C ILE A 88 -0.51 1.87 -10.81
N VAL A 89 -0.01 0.64 -10.95
CA VAL A 89 -0.76 -0.57 -10.62
C VAL A 89 -1.16 -0.57 -9.15
N ARG A 90 -0.22 -0.33 -8.24
CA ARG A 90 -0.51 -0.28 -6.81
C ARG A 90 -1.53 0.81 -6.47
N LEU A 91 -1.44 1.99 -7.09
CA LEU A 91 -2.39 3.09 -6.88
C LEU A 91 -3.82 2.79 -7.37
N ALA A 92 -3.97 1.76 -8.21
CA ALA A 92 -5.25 1.31 -8.79
C ALA A 92 -5.85 0.05 -8.13
N GLN A 93 -5.11 -0.61 -7.24
CA GLN A 93 -5.55 -1.81 -6.52
C GLN A 93 -6.31 -1.45 -5.25
N ASP A 94 -7.54 -1.91 -5.12
CA ASP A 94 -8.41 -1.69 -3.96
C ASP A 94 -8.00 -2.51 -2.73
N PHE A 95 -7.39 -3.67 -2.91
CA PHE A 95 -6.79 -4.47 -1.83
C PHE A 95 -5.46 -3.90 -1.32
N SER A 96 -4.83 -2.99 -2.07
CA SER A 96 -3.57 -2.32 -1.70
C SER A 96 -3.79 -0.93 -1.10
N MET A 97 -4.72 -0.17 -1.68
CA MET A 97 -5.02 1.22 -1.31
C MET A 97 -6.41 1.32 -0.70
N ARG A 98 -6.53 1.87 0.51
CA ARG A 98 -7.84 2.11 1.15
C ARG A 98 -8.71 3.07 0.35
N TYR A 99 -8.07 4.08 -0.26
CA TYR A 99 -8.66 5.04 -1.18
C TYR A 99 -7.79 5.16 -2.44
N ARG A 100 -8.19 4.47 -3.51
CA ARG A 100 -7.44 4.45 -4.78
C ARG A 100 -7.23 5.85 -5.35
N LEU A 101 -6.02 6.09 -5.85
CA LEU A 101 -5.65 7.36 -6.51
C LEU A 101 -5.70 7.23 -8.04
N VAL A 102 -5.67 6.00 -8.56
CA VAL A 102 -5.81 5.70 -9.98
C VAL A 102 -7.02 4.81 -10.20
N ASP A 103 -7.80 5.10 -11.23
CA ASP A 103 -8.85 4.24 -11.75
C ASP A 103 -8.28 3.46 -12.93
N GLY A 104 -8.32 2.14 -12.86
CA GLY A 104 -7.70 1.24 -13.84
C GLY A 104 -8.72 0.40 -14.60
N GLN A 105 -8.54 0.30 -15.92
CA GLN A 105 -9.30 -0.56 -16.81
C GLN A 105 -8.42 -1.69 -17.36
N GLY A 106 -8.86 -2.94 -17.18
CA GLY A 106 -8.11 -4.15 -17.51
C GLY A 106 -7.69 -4.93 -16.26
N ASN A 107 -6.75 -5.86 -16.41
CA ASN A 107 -6.23 -6.65 -15.29
C ASN A 107 -5.09 -5.89 -14.57
N PHE A 108 -5.34 -5.46 -13.33
CA PHE A 108 -4.38 -4.77 -12.46
C PHE A 108 -3.83 -5.68 -11.34
N GLY A 109 -3.92 -7.00 -11.54
CA GLY A 109 -3.53 -8.01 -10.58
C GLY A 109 -4.66 -8.33 -9.59
N SER A 110 -4.41 -9.30 -8.72
CA SER A 110 -5.38 -9.82 -7.75
C SER A 110 -4.75 -9.96 -6.37
N VAL A 111 -5.61 -10.13 -5.35
CA VAL A 111 -5.19 -10.50 -3.98
C VAL A 111 -4.51 -11.89 -3.94
N ASP A 112 -4.67 -12.67 -5.00
CA ASP A 112 -4.07 -14.00 -5.19
C ASP A 112 -2.60 -13.90 -5.59
N GLY A 113 -2.15 -12.68 -5.92
CA GLY A 113 -0.81 -12.38 -6.42
C GLY A 113 -0.64 -12.61 -7.90
N ASP A 114 -1.73 -12.72 -8.66
CA ASP A 114 -1.63 -12.70 -10.10
C ASP A 114 -1.03 -11.36 -10.53
N PRO A 115 0.00 -11.37 -11.39
CA PRO A 115 0.61 -10.14 -11.85
C PRO A 115 -0.40 -9.33 -12.68
N PRO A 116 -0.28 -7.98 -12.68
CA PRO A 116 -1.04 -7.15 -13.59
C PRO A 116 -0.72 -7.51 -15.05
N ALA A 117 -1.66 -7.26 -15.96
CA ALA A 117 -1.35 -7.30 -17.38
C ALA A 117 -0.29 -6.23 -17.72
N ALA A 118 0.49 -6.44 -18.78
CA ALA A 118 1.48 -5.46 -19.22
C ALA A 118 0.84 -4.11 -19.57
N MET A 119 1.58 -3.01 -19.37
CA MET A 119 1.11 -1.62 -19.57
C MET A 119 0.55 -1.28 -20.96
N ARG A 120 0.80 -2.14 -21.95
CA ARG A 120 0.22 -2.03 -23.31
C ARG A 120 -1.25 -2.44 -23.38
N TYR A 121 -1.73 -3.24 -22.42
CA TYR A 121 -3.10 -3.74 -22.38
C TYR A 121 -4.01 -2.92 -21.46
N THR A 122 -3.46 -2.41 -20.36
CA THR A 122 -4.21 -1.66 -19.35
C THR A 122 -4.38 -0.19 -19.73
N GLU A 123 -5.42 0.43 -19.18
CA GLU A 123 -5.67 1.86 -19.28
C GLU A 123 -5.96 2.46 -17.91
N VAL A 124 -5.66 3.74 -17.74
CA VAL A 124 -5.79 4.45 -16.47
C VAL A 124 -6.33 5.86 -16.64
N ARG A 125 -6.97 6.35 -15.59
CA ARG A 125 -7.27 7.78 -15.34
C ARG A 125 -7.19 8.06 -13.85
N MET A 126 -7.19 9.32 -13.44
CA MET A 126 -7.23 9.66 -12.02
C MET A 126 -8.57 9.29 -11.41
N THR A 127 -8.60 8.90 -10.14
CA THR A 127 -9.86 8.92 -9.39
C THR A 127 -10.26 10.38 -9.12
N ARG A 128 -11.52 10.60 -8.77
CA ARG A 128 -11.98 11.94 -8.36
C ARG A 128 -11.14 12.50 -7.21
N LEU A 129 -10.85 11.63 -6.24
CA LEU A 129 -10.01 11.94 -5.09
C LEU A 129 -8.62 12.44 -5.49
N ALA A 130 -7.93 11.71 -6.37
CA ALA A 130 -6.60 12.12 -6.82
C ALA A 130 -6.63 13.42 -7.62
N GLN A 131 -7.67 13.66 -8.43
CA GLN A 131 -7.82 14.94 -9.10
C GLN A 131 -7.95 16.10 -8.11
N ASP A 132 -8.68 15.91 -7.01
CA ASP A 132 -8.86 16.92 -5.97
C ASP A 132 -7.54 17.24 -5.23
N PHE A 133 -6.54 16.33 -5.24
CA PHE A 133 -5.21 16.62 -4.67
C PHE A 133 -4.45 17.69 -5.45
N LEU A 134 -4.73 17.81 -6.75
CA LEU A 134 -4.11 18.79 -7.64
C LEU A 134 -4.99 20.01 -7.87
N SER A 135 -6.06 20.17 -7.10
CA SER A 135 -6.82 21.42 -7.10
C SER A 135 -5.91 22.57 -6.69
N ASP A 136 -6.05 23.68 -7.41
CA ASP A 136 -5.32 24.93 -7.17
C ASP A 136 -3.80 24.89 -7.37
N ILE A 137 -3.25 23.80 -7.92
CA ILE A 137 -1.80 23.68 -8.17
C ILE A 137 -1.24 24.80 -9.07
N GLU A 138 -2.06 25.34 -9.97
CA GLU A 138 -1.75 26.46 -10.87
C GLU A 138 -1.80 27.84 -10.19
N LYS A 139 -2.20 27.91 -8.91
CA LYS A 139 -2.37 29.16 -8.16
C LYS A 139 -1.23 29.40 -7.17
N GLU A 140 -0.03 28.93 -7.49
CA GLU A 140 1.17 29.11 -6.66
C GLU A 140 1.00 28.58 -5.21
N THR A 141 0.19 27.53 -5.02
CA THR A 141 -0.10 26.97 -3.69
C THR A 141 1.00 26.07 -3.14
N VAL A 142 1.94 25.65 -3.98
CA VAL A 142 3.06 24.77 -3.64
C VAL A 142 4.32 25.21 -4.38
N ASP A 143 5.48 24.94 -3.78
CA ASP A 143 6.76 25.20 -4.43
C ASP A 143 7.01 24.20 -5.56
N PHE A 144 7.62 24.68 -6.64
CA PHE A 144 8.08 23.89 -7.76
C PHE A 144 9.61 23.84 -7.81
N ASN A 145 10.14 22.69 -8.20
CA ASN A 145 11.56 22.49 -8.47
C ASN A 145 11.76 22.23 -9.97
N THR A 146 12.97 22.43 -10.45
CA THR A 146 13.35 21.96 -11.79
C THR A 146 13.37 20.44 -11.83
N ASN A 147 13.00 19.86 -12.97
CA ASN A 147 13.08 18.43 -13.20
C ASN A 147 14.55 17.97 -13.38
N TYR A 148 14.76 16.68 -13.64
CA TYR A 148 16.09 16.07 -13.63
C TYR A 148 17.05 16.54 -14.74
N ASP A 149 16.54 17.16 -15.81
CA ASP A 149 17.34 17.68 -16.94
C ASP A 149 17.23 19.20 -17.11
N ASP A 150 16.73 19.88 -16.08
CA ASP A 150 16.53 21.31 -16.01
C ASP A 150 15.60 21.92 -17.10
N SER A 151 14.85 21.10 -17.83
CA SER A 151 14.00 21.54 -18.95
C SER A 151 12.55 21.85 -18.58
N LEU A 152 12.06 21.30 -17.46
CA LEU A 152 10.68 21.42 -16.99
C LEU A 152 10.63 21.68 -15.47
N SER A 153 9.46 22.04 -14.97
CA SER A 153 9.21 22.17 -13.53
C SER A 153 8.31 21.03 -13.02
N GLU A 154 8.54 20.59 -11.79
CA GLU A 154 7.72 19.62 -11.07
C GLU A 154 7.41 20.09 -9.64
N PRO A 155 6.22 19.78 -9.10
CA PRO A 155 5.86 20.20 -7.76
C PRO A 155 6.65 19.43 -6.70
N SER A 156 7.12 20.15 -5.67
CA SER A 156 7.80 19.55 -4.51
C SER A 156 6.86 18.66 -3.68
N ILE A 157 5.62 19.12 -3.51
CA ILE A 157 4.47 18.45 -2.89
C ILE A 157 3.20 18.71 -3.69
N LEU A 158 2.15 17.89 -3.54
CA LEU A 158 0.83 18.23 -4.08
C LEU A 158 -0.01 18.99 -3.04
N PRO A 159 -0.90 19.92 -3.46
CA PRO A 159 -1.79 20.65 -2.54
C PRO A 159 -2.57 19.74 -1.56
N THR A 160 -3.04 18.58 -2.03
CA THR A 160 -3.58 17.47 -1.22
C THR A 160 -4.59 17.90 -0.16
N THR A 161 -5.83 18.08 -0.59
CA THR A 161 -6.95 18.62 0.22
C THR A 161 -7.45 17.69 1.34
N ILE A 162 -6.93 16.46 1.43
CA ILE A 162 -7.31 15.47 2.46
C ILE A 162 -6.07 14.77 3.03
N PRO A 163 -6.11 14.20 4.24
CA PRO A 163 -4.93 13.68 4.94
C PRO A 163 -4.42 12.34 4.39
N ASN A 164 -3.88 12.36 3.17
CA ASN A 164 -3.55 11.16 2.40
C ASN A 164 -2.56 10.21 3.11
N LEU A 165 -1.58 10.75 3.84
CA LEU A 165 -0.60 9.94 4.56
C LEU A 165 -1.26 8.90 5.49
N LEU A 166 -2.25 9.32 6.28
CA LEU A 166 -2.90 8.45 7.25
C LEU A 166 -3.97 7.57 6.59
N ILE A 167 -4.77 8.11 5.67
CA ILE A 167 -5.89 7.37 5.09
C ILE A 167 -5.42 6.24 4.17
N ASN A 168 -4.32 6.42 3.44
CA ASN A 168 -3.77 5.39 2.55
C ASN A 168 -2.54 4.68 3.13
N GLY A 169 -1.95 5.22 4.19
CA GLY A 169 -0.73 4.70 4.77
C GLY A 169 0.48 4.83 3.84
N SER A 170 1.61 4.30 4.28
CA SER A 170 2.83 4.23 3.47
C SER A 170 3.79 3.22 4.05
N SER A 171 4.40 2.40 3.21
CA SER A 171 5.48 1.50 3.60
C SER A 171 6.71 1.80 2.76
N GLY A 172 7.90 1.72 3.34
CA GLY A 172 9.14 2.04 2.65
C GLY A 172 10.38 1.59 3.40
N ILE A 173 11.38 1.12 2.66
CA ILE A 173 12.68 0.71 3.20
C ILE A 173 13.71 1.65 2.57
N ALA A 174 14.35 2.45 3.41
CA ALA A 174 15.42 3.37 3.02
C ALA A 174 16.78 2.84 3.50
N VAL A 175 17.80 3.69 3.49
CA VAL A 175 19.11 3.34 4.07
C VAL A 175 19.12 3.69 5.55
N GLY A 176 19.31 2.69 6.41
CA GLY A 176 19.36 2.86 7.87
C GLY A 176 18.01 3.10 8.55
N MET A 177 16.91 3.19 7.80
CA MET A 177 15.56 3.43 8.33
C MET A 177 14.47 2.80 7.45
N ALA A 178 13.28 2.65 8.03
CA ALA A 178 12.10 2.17 7.33
C ALA A 178 10.84 2.85 7.91
N THR A 179 9.77 2.88 7.12
CA THR A 179 8.45 3.35 7.53
C THR A 179 7.40 2.29 7.22
N ASN A 180 6.39 2.17 8.08
CA ASN A 180 5.22 1.35 7.87
C ASN A 180 4.02 1.96 8.61
N ILE A 181 3.29 2.81 7.91
CA ILE A 181 2.10 3.52 8.40
C ILE A 181 0.88 2.80 7.81
N PRO A 182 -0.01 2.24 8.65
CA PRO A 182 -1.21 1.57 8.16
C PRO A 182 -2.28 2.58 7.71
N PRO A 183 -3.19 2.19 6.81
CA PRO A 183 -4.30 3.03 6.35
C PRO A 183 -5.36 3.23 7.44
N HIS A 184 -6.13 4.32 7.32
CA HIS A 184 -7.18 4.72 8.26
C HIS A 184 -8.44 5.15 7.52
N ASN A 185 -9.55 5.23 8.24
CA ASN A 185 -10.79 5.72 7.70
C ASN A 185 -10.73 7.25 7.49
N ILE A 186 -11.13 7.72 6.32
CA ILE A 186 -11.09 9.15 5.98
C ILE A 186 -11.96 10.01 6.90
N SER A 187 -13.15 9.53 7.30
CA SER A 187 -14.04 10.30 8.16
C SER A 187 -13.44 10.45 9.55
N GLU A 188 -12.94 9.35 10.13
CA GLU A 188 -12.29 9.35 11.44
C GLU A 188 -11.09 10.29 11.49
N VAL A 189 -10.23 10.26 10.46
CA VAL A 189 -9.06 11.14 10.40
C VAL A 189 -9.47 12.61 10.21
N CYS A 190 -10.47 12.89 9.36
CA CYS A 190 -10.99 14.24 9.20
C CYS A 190 -11.61 14.79 10.50
N ASP A 191 -12.38 13.97 11.23
CA ASP A 191 -12.96 14.35 12.52
C ASP A 191 -11.87 14.68 13.54
N ALA A 192 -10.78 13.90 13.58
CA ALA A 192 -9.62 14.19 14.42
C ALA A 192 -8.89 15.48 14.00
N ILE A 193 -8.75 15.76 12.71
CA ILE A 193 -8.14 17.02 12.24
C ILE A 193 -8.98 18.22 12.66
N ILE A 194 -10.30 18.16 12.44
CA ILE A 194 -11.23 19.22 12.86
C ILE A 194 -11.10 19.44 14.37
N ARG A 195 -11.05 18.35 15.16
CA ARG A 195 -10.86 18.41 16.61
C ARG A 195 -9.58 19.12 17.02
N VAL A 196 -8.46 18.84 16.35
CA VAL A 196 -7.16 19.49 16.60
C VAL A 196 -7.18 20.97 16.20
N ILE A 197 -7.86 21.32 15.10
CA ILE A 197 -8.02 22.72 14.68
C ILE A 197 -8.82 23.50 15.74
N ASP A 198 -9.92 22.94 16.24
CA ASP A 198 -10.78 23.58 17.23
C ASP A 198 -10.13 23.62 18.63
N GLN A 199 -9.30 22.63 18.97
CA GLN A 199 -8.52 22.59 20.21
C GLN A 199 -7.12 22.02 19.98
N PRO A 200 -6.12 22.89 19.78
CA PRO A 200 -4.74 22.47 19.54
C PRO A 200 -4.11 21.62 20.65
N ASP A 201 -4.56 21.78 21.89
CA ASP A 201 -4.06 21.05 23.07
C ASP A 201 -4.85 19.76 23.37
N VAL A 202 -5.62 19.25 22.40
CA VAL A 202 -6.38 18.00 22.57
C VAL A 202 -5.46 16.82 22.92
N GLY A 203 -5.84 16.05 23.93
CA GLY A 203 -5.07 14.90 24.41
C GLY A 203 -5.17 13.70 23.48
N LEU A 204 -4.16 12.82 23.55
CA LEU A 204 -4.10 11.61 22.74
C LEU A 204 -5.31 10.69 22.97
N GLU A 205 -5.76 10.55 24.21
CA GLU A 205 -6.88 9.69 24.59
C GLU A 205 -8.18 10.08 23.87
N GLU A 206 -8.38 11.38 23.68
CA GLU A 206 -9.54 11.90 22.97
C GLU A 206 -9.40 11.68 21.46
N LEU A 207 -8.22 11.90 20.89
CA LEU A 207 -7.95 11.59 19.48
C LEU A 207 -8.14 10.11 19.17
N ILE A 208 -7.79 9.21 20.10
CA ILE A 208 -8.05 7.77 19.99
C ILE A 208 -9.55 7.45 20.05
N GLY A 209 -10.35 8.30 20.71
CA GLY A 209 -11.80 8.19 20.65
C GLY A 209 -12.36 8.42 19.24
N LEU A 210 -11.69 9.27 18.44
CA LEU A 210 -12.08 9.61 17.07
C LEU A 210 -11.46 8.69 16.03
N VAL A 211 -10.18 8.33 16.20
CA VAL A 211 -9.43 7.40 15.35
C VAL A 211 -9.07 6.16 16.19
N PRO A 212 -10.00 5.20 16.34
CA PRO A 212 -9.83 4.09 17.27
C PRO A 212 -8.75 3.10 16.88
N ALA A 213 -8.55 2.88 15.58
CA ALA A 213 -7.57 1.96 15.02
C ALA A 213 -7.41 2.17 13.50
N PRO A 214 -6.38 1.57 12.88
CA PRO A 214 -6.30 1.48 11.43
C PRO A 214 -7.51 0.81 10.77
N ASP A 215 -7.79 1.18 9.53
CA ASP A 215 -8.87 0.65 8.68
C ASP A 215 -8.27 0.09 7.39
N PHE A 216 -8.07 -1.23 7.35
CA PHE A 216 -7.40 -1.89 6.24
C PHE A 216 -8.35 -2.13 5.05
N PRO A 217 -7.89 -1.96 3.80
CA PRO A 217 -8.72 -2.23 2.61
C PRO A 217 -9.21 -3.69 2.51
N THR A 218 -8.50 -4.62 3.16
CA THR A 218 -8.83 -6.06 3.19
C THR A 218 -9.70 -6.45 4.39
N ALA A 219 -10.12 -5.47 5.20
CA ALA A 219 -10.86 -5.66 6.44
C ALA A 219 -10.13 -6.58 7.42
N GLY A 220 -10.82 -7.59 7.97
CA GLY A 220 -10.33 -8.47 9.03
C GLY A 220 -10.60 -7.92 10.43
N PHE A 221 -9.81 -8.40 11.40
CA PHE A 221 -9.89 -8.01 12.80
C PHE A 221 -8.56 -7.50 13.30
N ILE A 222 -8.58 -6.41 14.06
CA ILE A 222 -7.45 -5.97 14.89
C ILE A 222 -7.61 -6.58 16.28
N LEU A 223 -6.58 -7.29 16.75
CA LEU A 223 -6.60 -7.96 18.04
C LEU A 223 -6.02 -7.08 19.15
N GLY A 224 -6.93 -6.48 19.93
CA GLY A 224 -6.58 -5.62 21.05
C GLY A 224 -6.13 -4.22 20.63
N ARG A 225 -6.10 -3.30 21.60
CA ARG A 225 -5.81 -1.87 21.35
C ARG A 225 -4.46 -1.39 21.84
N LYS A 226 -3.75 -2.19 22.64
CA LYS A 226 -2.45 -1.80 23.20
C LYS A 226 -1.44 -1.42 22.12
N GLY A 227 -1.32 -2.24 21.07
CA GLY A 227 -0.41 -1.97 19.96
C GLY A 227 -0.74 -0.71 19.19
N VAL A 228 -2.03 -0.44 18.99
CA VAL A 228 -2.54 0.77 18.35
C VAL A 228 -2.20 2.01 19.19
N TYR A 229 -2.48 1.95 20.50
CA TYR A 229 -2.17 3.03 21.43
C TYR A 229 -0.67 3.39 21.43
N GLU A 230 0.22 2.38 21.54
CA GLU A 230 1.67 2.62 21.48
C GLU A 230 2.11 3.21 20.14
N ALA A 231 1.52 2.75 19.03
CA ALA A 231 1.81 3.27 17.70
C ALA A 231 1.44 4.75 17.57
N TYR A 232 0.26 5.15 18.04
CA TYR A 232 -0.16 6.56 18.01
C TYR A 232 0.65 7.44 18.98
N LYS A 233 1.02 6.90 20.14
CA LYS A 233 1.80 7.63 21.14
C LYS A 233 3.26 7.87 20.74
N THR A 234 3.88 6.88 20.08
CA THR A 234 5.35 6.86 19.90
C THR A 234 5.80 6.76 18.44
N GLY A 235 4.86 6.56 17.51
CA GLY A 235 5.15 6.20 16.13
C GLY A 235 5.54 4.73 15.93
N LYS A 236 5.57 3.91 16.99
CA LYS A 236 5.94 2.48 16.94
C LYS A 236 5.00 1.62 17.77
N GLY A 237 4.47 0.56 17.17
CA GLY A 237 3.62 -0.40 17.86
C GLY A 237 3.40 -1.66 17.02
N ILE A 238 3.05 -2.76 17.68
CA ILE A 238 2.74 -4.03 17.01
C ILE A 238 1.23 -4.20 17.00
N ILE A 239 0.64 -4.09 15.82
CA ILE A 239 -0.79 -4.27 15.60
C ILE A 239 -1.01 -5.66 15.02
N LYS A 240 -1.69 -6.52 15.78
CA LYS A 240 -2.03 -7.87 15.34
C LYS A 240 -3.27 -7.85 14.48
N ILE A 241 -3.20 -8.47 13.31
CA ILE A 241 -4.31 -8.53 12.36
C ILE A 241 -4.69 -10.00 12.17
N ARG A 242 -5.99 -10.29 12.22
CA ARG A 242 -6.55 -11.63 12.08
C ARG A 242 -7.59 -11.68 10.97
N ALA A 243 -7.54 -12.74 10.16
CA ALA A 243 -8.54 -13.08 9.16
C ALA A 243 -9.95 -13.19 9.77
N ARG A 244 -10.98 -12.79 9.02
CA ARG A 244 -12.36 -13.10 9.40
C ARG A 244 -12.68 -14.51 8.95
N ALA A 245 -12.96 -15.39 9.90
CA ALA A 245 -13.40 -16.74 9.62
C ALA A 245 -14.46 -17.22 10.61
N PHE A 246 -15.38 -18.05 10.14
CA PHE A 246 -16.48 -18.61 10.93
C PHE A 246 -16.74 -20.07 10.56
N VAL A 247 -17.46 -20.78 11.43
CA VAL A 247 -17.86 -22.17 11.19
C VAL A 247 -19.28 -22.19 10.63
N GLU A 248 -19.43 -22.80 9.46
CA GLU A 248 -20.71 -22.98 8.77
C GLU A 248 -21.15 -24.45 8.91
N LYS A 249 -22.43 -24.70 9.22
CA LYS A 249 -23.00 -26.05 9.26
C LYS A 249 -23.71 -26.35 7.95
N VAL A 250 -23.31 -27.44 7.29
CA VAL A 250 -23.91 -27.91 6.03
C VAL A 250 -24.68 -29.20 6.28
N GLY A 251 -26.01 -29.09 6.34
CA GLY A 251 -26.89 -30.20 6.70
C GLY A 251 -26.75 -30.61 8.17
N LYS A 252 -27.02 -31.90 8.48
CA LYS A 252 -27.07 -32.38 9.87
C LYS A 252 -25.72 -32.77 10.49
N ARG A 253 -24.67 -32.98 9.69
CA ARG A 253 -23.41 -33.61 10.18
C ARG A 253 -22.11 -33.05 9.59
N ARG A 254 -22.15 -32.09 8.65
CA ARG A 254 -20.92 -31.54 8.07
C ARG A 254 -20.71 -30.12 8.56
N GLU A 255 -19.49 -29.82 8.98
CA GLU A 255 -19.07 -28.48 9.35
C GLU A 255 -17.95 -28.03 8.40
N ARG A 256 -17.90 -26.72 8.14
CA ARG A 256 -16.91 -26.10 7.28
C ARG A 256 -16.35 -24.86 7.97
N ILE A 257 -15.08 -24.56 7.75
CA ILE A 257 -14.51 -23.27 8.11
C ILE A 257 -14.56 -22.41 6.86
N VAL A 258 -15.16 -21.22 6.97
CA VAL A 258 -15.22 -20.24 5.90
C VAL A 258 -14.38 -19.04 6.29
N ILE A 259 -13.40 -18.70 5.47
CA ILE A 259 -12.58 -17.49 5.61
C ILE A 259 -13.10 -16.49 4.59
N SER A 260 -13.57 -15.34 5.07
CA SER A 260 -14.20 -14.30 4.24
C SER A 260 -13.32 -13.06 4.05
N GLU A 261 -12.32 -12.85 4.92
CA GLU A 261 -11.37 -11.74 4.85
C GLU A 261 -10.01 -12.23 5.33
N ILE A 262 -8.92 -11.76 4.72
CA ILE A 262 -7.53 -12.09 5.11
C ILE A 262 -6.78 -10.82 5.55
N PRO A 263 -5.71 -10.94 6.35
CA PRO A 263 -4.95 -9.77 6.78
C PRO A 263 -4.33 -8.97 5.63
N TYR A 264 -4.09 -7.68 5.86
CA TYR A 264 -3.50 -6.77 4.89
C TYR A 264 -2.13 -7.25 4.41
N GLN A 265 -1.89 -7.14 3.09
CA GLN A 265 -0.68 -7.60 2.40
C GLN A 265 -0.43 -9.12 2.42
N VAL A 266 -1.38 -9.93 2.88
CA VAL A 266 -1.31 -11.38 2.74
C VAL A 266 -1.74 -11.79 1.34
N ASN A 267 -0.91 -12.62 0.70
CA ASN A 267 -1.22 -13.21 -0.59
C ASN A 267 -2.12 -14.45 -0.40
N LYS A 268 -3.29 -14.46 -1.05
CA LYS A 268 -4.30 -15.51 -0.86
C LYS A 268 -3.79 -16.89 -1.30
N THR A 269 -3.13 -16.97 -2.46
CA THR A 269 -2.60 -18.24 -3.00
C THR A 269 -1.54 -18.84 -2.08
N LYS A 270 -0.57 -18.04 -1.63
CA LYS A 270 0.47 -18.47 -0.68
C LYS A 270 -0.12 -18.91 0.65
N LEU A 271 -1.19 -18.25 1.10
CA LEU A 271 -1.92 -18.69 2.29
C LEU A 271 -2.52 -20.08 2.08
N LEU A 272 -3.21 -20.31 0.97
CA LEU A 272 -3.81 -21.61 0.63
C LEU A 272 -2.76 -22.71 0.48
N GLU A 273 -1.64 -22.42 -0.19
CA GLU A 273 -0.50 -23.33 -0.31
C GLU A 273 0.04 -23.72 1.07
N LYS A 274 0.17 -22.74 1.98
CA LYS A 274 0.63 -23.00 3.35
C LYS A 274 -0.35 -23.85 4.14
N ILE A 275 -1.66 -23.61 4.00
CA ILE A 275 -2.69 -24.44 4.63
C ILE A 275 -2.58 -25.88 4.11
N ALA A 276 -2.49 -26.07 2.80
CA ALA A 276 -2.35 -27.39 2.17
C ALA A 276 -1.08 -28.13 2.63
N GLU A 277 0.04 -27.41 2.76
CA GLU A 277 1.29 -27.93 3.32
C GLU A 277 1.09 -28.43 4.77
N LEU A 278 0.47 -27.64 5.64
CA LEU A 278 0.23 -28.00 7.04
C LEU A 278 -0.70 -29.22 7.19
N VAL A 279 -1.66 -29.37 6.28
CA VAL A 279 -2.54 -30.54 6.22
C VAL A 279 -1.77 -31.78 5.78
N ARG A 280 -0.95 -31.67 4.73
CA ARG A 280 -0.12 -32.77 4.22
C ARG A 280 0.91 -33.26 5.25
N GLU A 281 1.50 -32.34 6.00
CA GLU A 281 2.46 -32.63 7.09
C GLU A 281 1.80 -33.11 8.39
N LYS A 282 0.46 -33.21 8.43
CA LYS A 282 -0.32 -33.56 9.63
C LYS A 282 -0.10 -32.64 10.84
N LYS A 283 0.38 -31.41 10.60
CA LYS A 283 0.42 -30.36 11.64
C LYS A 283 -0.99 -29.85 11.95
N VAL A 284 -1.84 -29.78 10.93
CA VAL A 284 -3.27 -29.48 11.04
C VAL A 284 -4.06 -30.66 10.51
N GLU A 285 -4.65 -31.44 11.41
CA GLU A 285 -5.48 -32.60 11.05
C GLU A 285 -6.97 -32.22 11.04
N GLY A 286 -7.78 -33.03 10.35
CA GLY A 286 -9.23 -32.87 10.32
C GLY A 286 -9.77 -32.03 9.16
N ILE A 287 -8.92 -31.46 8.31
CA ILE A 287 -9.35 -30.87 7.03
C ILE A 287 -9.45 -31.99 5.97
N SER A 288 -10.59 -32.06 5.28
CA SER A 288 -10.81 -33.01 4.18
C SER A 288 -10.63 -32.41 2.80
N ASP A 289 -10.95 -31.13 2.63
CA ASP A 289 -10.86 -30.44 1.34
C ASP A 289 -10.63 -28.93 1.54
N ILE A 290 -10.01 -28.29 0.56
CA ILE A 290 -9.70 -26.86 0.53
C ILE A 290 -10.17 -26.32 -0.82
N ARG A 291 -11.10 -25.37 -0.81
CA ARG A 291 -11.64 -24.75 -2.02
C ARG A 291 -11.60 -23.23 -1.92
N ASP A 292 -11.23 -22.59 -3.01
CA ASP A 292 -11.41 -21.16 -3.19
C ASP A 292 -12.70 -20.94 -3.98
N GLU A 293 -13.73 -20.46 -3.28
CA GLU A 293 -15.05 -20.13 -3.85
C GLU A 293 -15.21 -18.60 -3.95
N SER A 294 -14.09 -17.86 -3.99
CA SER A 294 -14.10 -16.40 -4.17
C SER A 294 -14.58 -16.02 -5.57
N ASP A 295 -15.37 -14.96 -5.66
CA ASP A 295 -15.88 -14.41 -6.91
C ASP A 295 -15.79 -12.87 -6.92
N LYS A 296 -16.56 -12.22 -7.80
CA LYS A 296 -16.60 -10.76 -7.91
C LYS A 296 -17.32 -10.10 -6.72
N ASP A 297 -18.17 -10.84 -6.01
CA ASP A 297 -19.00 -10.34 -4.93
C ASP A 297 -18.33 -10.51 -3.56
N GLY A 298 -17.31 -11.37 -3.44
CA GLY A 298 -16.46 -11.40 -2.27
C GLY A 298 -15.47 -12.56 -2.19
N MET A 299 -14.60 -12.49 -1.19
CA MET A 299 -13.67 -13.56 -0.86
C MET A 299 -14.39 -14.66 -0.07
N ARG A 300 -14.20 -15.92 -0.48
CA ARG A 300 -14.77 -17.07 0.22
C ARG A 300 -13.90 -18.32 0.09
N ILE A 301 -13.01 -18.53 1.04
CA ILE A 301 -12.20 -19.74 1.14
C ILE A 301 -12.91 -20.74 2.05
N VAL A 302 -13.07 -21.98 1.58
CA VAL A 302 -13.77 -23.05 2.28
C VAL A 302 -12.84 -24.18 2.63
N LEU A 303 -12.82 -24.53 3.90
CA LEU A 303 -12.13 -25.71 4.41
C LEU A 303 -13.19 -26.69 4.92
N ASP A 304 -13.39 -27.80 4.23
CA ASP A 304 -14.28 -28.86 4.69
C ASP A 304 -13.63 -29.60 5.86
N VAL A 305 -14.39 -29.83 6.93
CA VAL A 305 -13.91 -30.53 8.13
C VAL A 305 -14.45 -31.97 8.11
N ARG A 306 -13.57 -32.93 8.43
CA ARG A 306 -13.93 -34.35 8.60
C ARG A 306 -14.92 -34.50 9.75
N GLY A 307 -15.75 -35.55 9.72
CA GLY A 307 -16.82 -35.73 10.71
C GLY A 307 -16.37 -35.87 12.16
N ASP A 308 -15.12 -36.25 12.40
CA ASP A 308 -14.46 -36.35 13.71
C ASP A 308 -13.61 -35.11 14.06
N GLY A 309 -13.44 -34.19 13.11
CA GLY A 309 -12.69 -32.97 13.28
C GLY A 309 -13.42 -31.96 14.16
N LYS A 310 -12.66 -31.13 14.89
CA LYS A 310 -13.19 -30.02 15.70
C LYS A 310 -12.87 -28.69 15.01
N PRO A 311 -13.82 -28.04 14.31
CA PRO A 311 -13.53 -26.86 13.48
C PRO A 311 -12.86 -25.72 14.24
N LEU A 312 -13.29 -25.43 15.47
CA LEU A 312 -12.70 -24.36 16.29
C LEU A 312 -11.24 -24.65 16.68
N VAL A 313 -10.88 -25.92 16.87
CA VAL A 313 -9.49 -26.32 17.17
C VAL A 313 -8.63 -26.16 15.92
N ILE A 314 -9.15 -26.59 14.76
CA ILE A 314 -8.49 -26.43 13.46
C ILE A 314 -8.26 -24.95 13.18
N LEU A 315 -9.31 -24.12 13.30
CA LEU A 315 -9.23 -22.68 13.08
C LEU A 315 -8.18 -22.00 13.97
N ASN A 316 -8.12 -22.34 15.26
CA ASN A 316 -7.08 -21.83 16.16
C ASN A 316 -5.66 -22.25 15.74
N ARG A 317 -5.48 -23.47 15.24
CA ARG A 317 -4.19 -23.91 14.68
C ARG A 317 -3.85 -23.13 13.41
N LEU A 318 -4.82 -22.86 12.55
CA LEU A 318 -4.60 -22.08 11.33
C LEU A 318 -4.16 -20.65 11.67
N TYR A 319 -4.81 -19.96 12.62
CA TYR A 319 -4.33 -18.66 13.11
C TYR A 319 -2.89 -18.72 13.63
N LYS A 320 -2.51 -19.80 14.33
CA LYS A 320 -1.16 -19.94 14.91
C LYS A 320 -0.06 -20.23 13.88
N PHE A 321 -0.37 -20.98 12.82
CA PHE A 321 0.64 -21.57 11.93
C PHE A 321 0.61 -21.02 10.50
N THR A 322 -0.29 -20.09 10.20
CA THR A 322 -0.43 -19.47 8.88
C THR A 322 -0.53 -17.95 8.99
N GLN A 323 -0.52 -17.26 7.85
CA GLN A 323 -0.75 -15.83 7.78
C GLN A 323 -2.23 -15.43 7.95
N MET A 324 -3.10 -16.32 8.45
CA MET A 324 -4.43 -15.91 8.93
C MET A 324 -4.35 -15.01 10.16
N GLU A 325 -3.23 -14.98 10.88
CA GLU A 325 -2.91 -13.96 11.87
C GLU A 325 -1.47 -13.50 11.66
N ILE A 326 -1.25 -12.19 11.63
CA ILE A 326 0.06 -11.54 11.50
C ILE A 326 0.26 -10.47 12.57
#